data_AF-A0A938F1K9-F1
#
_entry.id   AF-A0A938F1K9-F1
#
_cell.length_a   1.000
_cell.length_b   1.000
_cell.length_c   1.000
_cell.angle_alpha   90.00
_cell.angle_beta   90.00
_cell.angle_gamma   90.00
#
_symmetry.space_group_name_H-M   'P 1'
#
loop_
_entity.id
_entity.type
_entity.pdbx_description
1 polymer ?
#
loop_
_entity_poly.entity_id
_entity_poly.type
_entity_poly.pdbx_seq_one_letter_code
_entity_poly.pdbx_strand_id
1 'polypeptide(L)' 'MELKDDIKNTLSVIPKKPGVYLFKDSKNRIIYIGKAKNLLERIRSYFFP' A
#
# COMPACT_ATOMS: atom_id res chain seq x y z
N MET A 1 8.01 2.21 -19.10
CA MET A 1 6.92 2.78 -18.28
C MET A 1 7.34 2.53 -16.84
N GLU A 2 7.79 3.57 -16.14
CA GLU A 2 8.60 3.43 -14.93
C GLU A 2 7.75 2.95 -13.75
N LEU A 3 8.25 1.97 -13.00
CA LEU A 3 7.64 1.41 -11.78
C LEU A 3 7.14 2.48 -10.78
N LYS A 4 7.71 3.70 -10.86
CA LYS A 4 7.33 4.87 -10.05
C LYS A 4 5.92 5.37 -10.34
N ASP A 5 5.47 5.32 -11.59
CA ASP A 5 4.17 5.87 -11.98
C ASP A 5 3.01 5.01 -11.48
N ASP A 6 3.16 3.68 -11.55
CA ASP A 6 2.15 2.73 -11.06
C ASP A 6 1.97 2.82 -9.55
N ILE A 7 3.08 2.98 -8.80
CA ILE A 7 3.04 3.20 -7.35
C ILE A 7 2.37 4.53 -7.03
N LYS A 8 2.71 5.60 -7.76
CA LYS A 8 2.14 6.94 -7.54
C LYS A 8 0.62 6.96 -7.78
N ASN A 9 0.16 6.29 -8.83
CA ASN A 9 -1.26 6.14 -9.15
C ASN A 9 -1.99 5.29 -8.12
N THR A 10 -1.35 4.22 -7.62
CA THR A 10 -1.93 3.41 -6.55
C THR A 10 -2.04 4.20 -5.25
N LEU A 11 -1.02 4.98 -4.88
CA LEU A 11 -1.05 5.79 -3.67
C LEU A 11 -2.11 6.90 -3.74
N SER A 12 -2.45 7.42 -4.91
CA SER A 12 -3.45 8.50 -5.02
C SER A 12 -4.88 8.07 -4.68
N VAL A 13 -5.18 6.77 -4.82
CA VAL A 13 -6.51 6.21 -4.53
C VAL A 13 -6.65 5.65 -3.11
N ILE A 14 -5.56 5.55 -2.35
CA ILE A 14 -5.61 5.02 -0.97
C ILE A 14 -6.20 6.08 -0.02
N PRO A 15 -7.22 5.74 0.79
CA PRO A 15 -7.85 6.69 1.68
C PRO A 15 -6.96 7.08 2.87
N LYS A 16 -7.03 8.34 3.28
CA LYS A 16 -6.47 8.86 4.55
C LYS A 16 -7.38 8.52 5.74
N LYS A 17 -7.62 7.23 5.98
CA LYS A 17 -8.53 6.73 7.02
C LYS A 17 -7.96 5.50 7.72
N PRO A 18 -8.47 5.14 8.92
CA PRO A 18 -8.13 3.88 9.56
C PRO A 18 -8.58 2.69 8.71
N GLY A 19 -7.82 1.60 8.78
CA GLY A 19 -8.19 0.37 8.09
C GLY A 19 -7.13 -0.71 8.17
N VAL A 20 -7.35 -1.75 7.38
CA VAL A 20 -6.49 -2.93 7.26
C VAL A 20 -5.98 -3.02 5.83
N TYR A 21 -4.73 -3.44 5.65
CA TYR A 21 -4.12 -3.70 4.34
C TYR A 21 -3.50 -5.09 4.31
N LEU A 22 -3.38 -5.62 3.09
CA LEU A 22 -2.83 -6.94 2.84
C LEU A 22 -1.67 -6.83 1.87
N PHE A 23 -0.53 -7.41 2.21
CA PHE A 23 0.47 -7.72 1.20
C PHE A 23 0.25 -9.13 0.69
N LYS A 24 0.35 -9.26 -0.63
CA LYS A 24 0.23 -10.52 -1.33
C LYS A 24 1.49 -10.80 -2.13
N ASP A 25 1.82 -12.07 -2.28
CA ASP A 25 2.88 -12.48 -3.18
C ASP A 25 2.44 -12.45 -4.65
N SER A 26 3.35 -12.81 -5.56
CA SER A 26 3.07 -12.89 -7.00
C SER A 26 2.02 -13.94 -7.38
N LYS A 27 1.69 -14.87 -6.48
CA LYS A 27 0.61 -15.86 -6.65
C LYS A 27 -0.67 -15.43 -5.93
N ASN A 28 -0.79 -14.15 -5.54
CA ASN A 28 -1.94 -13.56 -4.86
C ASN A 28 -2.23 -14.17 -3.48
N ARG A 29 -1.26 -14.86 -2.86
CA ARG A 29 -1.38 -15.40 -1.50
C ARG A 29 -1.08 -14.30 -0.49
N ILE A 30 -1.89 -14.19 0.55
CA ILE A 30 -1.66 -13.21 1.62
C ILE A 30 -0.41 -13.62 2.40
N ILE A 31 0.57 -12.72 2.46
CA ILE A 31 1.83 -12.93 3.19
C ILE A 31 1.94 -12.04 4.43
N TYR A 32 1.16 -10.95 4.49
CA TYR A 32 1.12 -10.06 5.64
C TYR A 32 -0.20 -9.31 5.71
N ILE A 33 -0.69 -9.08 6.93
CA ILE A 33 -1.85 -8.25 7.22
C ILE A 33 -1.43 -7.20 8.23
N GLY A 34 -1.70 -5.93 7.95
CA GLY A 34 -1.42 -4.83 8.86
C GLY A 34 -2.64 -3.94 9.06
N LYS A 35 -2.69 -3.26 10.21
CA LYS A 35 -3.68 -2.21 10.50
C LYS A 35 -3.01 -0.86 10.64
N ALA A 36 -3.71 0.20 10.27
CA ALA A 36 -3.21 1.58 10.40
C ALA A 36 -4.32 2.53 10.82
N LYS A 37 -3.95 3.62 11.51
CA LYS A 37 -4.86 4.77 11.72
C LYS A 37 -5.02 5.61 10.44
N ASN A 38 -4.02 5.56 9.55
CA ASN A 38 -4.02 6.20 8.24
C ASN A 38 -3.39 5.24 7.23
N LEU A 39 -4.20 4.68 6.33
CA LEU A 39 -3.73 3.72 5.33
C LEU A 39 -2.73 4.34 4.35
N LEU A 40 -2.95 5.57 3.89
CA LEU A 40 -2.07 6.22 2.93
C LEU A 40 -0.64 6.36 3.48
N GLU A 41 -0.49 6.92 4.68
CA GLU A 41 0.83 7.11 5.30
C GLU A 41 1.52 5.78 5.56
N ARG A 42 0.77 4.79 6.06
CA ARG A 42 1.32 3.47 6.35
C ARG A 42 1.79 2.74 5.08
N ILE A 43 1.03 2.80 3.99
CA ILE A 43 1.45 2.18 2.74
C ILE A 43 2.63 2.94 2.13
N ARG A 44 2.60 4.28 2.16
CA ARG A 44 3.67 5.11 1.62
C ARG A 44 5.04 4.83 2.26
N SER A 45 5.09 4.56 3.57
CA SER A 45 6.35 4.27 4.28
C SER A 45 7.08 3.02 3.81
N TYR A 46 6.42 2.12 3.06
CA TYR A 46 7.08 0.94 2.48
C TYR A 46 7.80 1.24 1.17
N PHE A 47 7.45 2.32 0.48
CA PHE A 47 7.94 2.64 -0.86
C PHE A 47 8.81 3.90 -0.91
N PHE A 48 8.70 4.76 0.10
CA PHE A 48 9.44 6.02 0.20
C PHE A 48 9.98 6.15 1.63
N PRO A 49 11.32 6.13 1.81
CA PRO A 49 11.97 6.44 3.09
C PRO A 49 11.64 7.86 3.59
#